data_AF-A0A2A4U0W8-F1
#
_entry.id   AF-A0A2A4U0W8-F1
#
_cell.length_a   1.000
_cell.length_b   1.000
_cell.length_c   1.000
_cell.angle_alpha   90.00
_cell.angle_beta   90.00
_cell.angle_gamma   90.00
#
_symmetry.space_group_name_H-M   'P 1'
#
loop_
_entity.id
_entity.type
_entity.pdbx_description
1 polymer ?
#
loop_
_entity_poly.entity_id
_entity_poly.type
_entity_poly.pdbx_seq_one_letter_code
_entity_poly.pdbx_strand_id
1 'polypeptide(L)'
;MHTGVVNIAELSTKYHVELCDICVPVLKFFNFSMFSFSKITAAGQLSVLSTNAYFTEYYFANKYYMHDPHIVDLKNMRSGVAVWSYCNDVHYQGILLYEAKRMFHIGNGVSFIKTVAGTGYDIFSFAVAPGNNNLNNYLFNHSNMLSKFIEYFTYAAENLIIEMQTVAIDIALLKGKKFYQQPGITNIVMNRTEKDFSCEEVNSI
;
A
#
# COMPACT_ATOMS: atom_id res chain seq x y z
N MET A 1 11.60 -13.34 28.70
CA MET A 1 11.26 -11.91 28.49
C MET A 1 10.28 -11.85 27.34
N HIS A 2 8.99 -11.61 27.62
CA HIS A 2 8.02 -11.30 26.58
C HIS A 2 8.39 -9.93 26.02
N THR A 3 9.10 -9.89 24.89
CA THR A 3 9.20 -8.68 24.08
C THR A 3 7.77 -8.33 23.71
N GLY A 4 7.21 -7.29 24.32
CA GLY A 4 5.88 -6.78 24.00
C GLY A 4 5.84 -6.51 22.51
N VAL A 5 5.21 -7.40 21.75
CA VAL A 5 5.02 -7.22 20.33
C VAL A 5 4.06 -6.04 20.22
N VAL A 6 4.58 -4.89 19.79
CA VAL A 6 3.73 -3.73 19.51
C VAL A 6 2.68 -4.19 18.51
N ASN A 7 1.42 -4.19 18.94
CA ASN A 7 0.32 -4.62 18.10
C ASN A 7 -0.02 -3.48 17.13
N ILE A 8 0.65 -3.46 15.98
CA ILE A 8 0.43 -2.44 14.96
C ILE A 8 -1.01 -2.44 14.41
N ALA A 9 -1.78 -3.52 14.62
CA ALA A 9 -3.20 -3.58 14.26
C ALA A 9 -4.13 -3.04 15.37
N GLU A 10 -3.62 -2.72 16.57
CA GLU A 10 -4.43 -2.30 17.73
C GLU A 10 -5.33 -1.12 17.40
N LEU A 11 -4.80 -0.07 16.79
CA LEU A 11 -5.60 1.10 16.43
C LEU A 11 -6.59 0.82 15.31
N SER A 12 -6.23 -0.05 14.36
CA SER A 12 -7.16 -0.47 13.31
C SER A 12 -8.35 -1.24 13.90
N THR A 13 -8.12 -2.04 14.94
CA THR A 13 -9.17 -2.74 15.68
C THR A 13 -10.00 -1.76 16.53
N LYS A 14 -9.34 -0.89 17.29
CA LYS A 14 -9.98 0.12 18.16
C LYS A 14 -10.91 1.04 17.37
N TYR A 15 -10.45 1.54 16.22
CA TYR A 15 -11.18 2.50 15.38
C TYR A 15 -11.86 1.86 14.17
N HIS A 16 -12.10 0.54 14.19
CA HIS A 16 -12.62 -0.17 13.02
C HIS A 16 -13.92 0.42 12.47
N VAL A 17 -14.88 0.73 13.34
CA VAL A 17 -16.19 1.30 12.94
C VAL A 17 -16.00 2.66 12.28
N GLU A 18 -15.26 3.57 12.91
CA GLU A 18 -15.00 4.91 12.39
C GLU A 18 -14.21 4.89 11.06
N LEU A 19 -13.17 4.04 10.96
CA LEU A 19 -12.44 3.84 9.71
C LEU A 19 -13.34 3.32 8.59
N CYS A 20 -14.20 2.35 8.90
CA CYS A 20 -15.17 1.83 7.95
C CYS A 20 -16.13 2.94 7.50
N ASP A 21 -16.69 3.73 8.42
CA ASP A 21 -17.62 4.81 8.10
C ASP A 21 -16.99 5.86 7.17
N ILE A 22 -15.74 6.26 7.42
CA ILE A 22 -14.98 7.16 6.53
C ILE A 22 -14.77 6.52 5.15
N CYS A 23 -14.49 5.21 5.10
CA CYS A 23 -14.14 4.52 3.85
C CYS A 23 -15.34 3.99 3.06
N VAL A 24 -16.53 3.86 3.68
CA VAL A 24 -17.73 3.25 3.07
C VAL A 24 -18.04 3.79 1.68
N PRO A 25 -17.98 5.12 1.40
CA PRO A 25 -18.31 5.63 0.07
C PRO A 25 -17.40 5.06 -1.02
N VAL A 26 -16.08 5.04 -0.80
CA VAL A 26 -15.11 4.54 -1.78
C VAL A 26 -15.15 3.02 -1.88
N LEU A 27 -15.30 2.33 -0.74
CA LEU A 27 -15.34 0.87 -0.71
C LEU A 27 -16.55 0.33 -1.48
N LYS A 28 -17.72 0.94 -1.32
CA LYS A 28 -18.94 0.56 -2.05
C LYS A 28 -18.87 0.93 -3.52
N PHE A 29 -18.43 2.15 -3.87
CA PHE A 29 -18.41 2.61 -5.25
C PHE A 29 -17.46 1.78 -6.13
N PHE A 30 -16.26 1.49 -5.62
CA PHE A 30 -15.23 0.74 -6.35
C PHE A 30 -15.29 -0.78 -6.11
N ASN A 31 -16.18 -1.25 -5.22
CA ASN A 31 -16.23 -2.62 -4.75
C ASN A 31 -14.85 -3.10 -4.22
N PHE A 32 -14.21 -2.26 -3.40
CA PHE A 32 -12.98 -2.62 -2.71
C PHE A 32 -13.28 -3.51 -1.51
N SER A 33 -12.47 -4.55 -1.32
CA SER A 33 -12.54 -5.41 -0.14
C SER A 33 -11.76 -4.84 1.05
N MET A 34 -10.84 -3.90 0.80
CA MET A 34 -10.02 -3.29 1.84
C MET A 34 -9.51 -1.92 1.41
N PHE A 35 -9.44 -1.02 2.38
CA PHE A 35 -8.60 0.18 2.36
C PHE A 35 -7.59 0.13 3.52
N SER A 36 -6.35 0.53 3.25
CA SER A 36 -5.34 0.81 4.29
C SER A 36 -4.57 2.09 4.01
N PHE A 37 -4.29 2.83 5.07
CA PHE A 37 -3.37 3.96 5.09
C PHE A 37 -2.11 3.55 5.85
N SER A 38 -0.93 3.86 5.30
CA SER A 38 0.34 3.65 5.97
C SER A 38 1.20 4.89 5.85
N LYS A 39 1.94 5.21 6.91
CA LYS A 39 2.93 6.29 6.91
C LYS A 39 4.28 5.72 7.31
N ILE A 40 5.30 6.03 6.53
CA ILE A 40 6.70 5.68 6.81
C ILE A 40 7.51 6.97 6.89
N THR A 41 8.10 7.24 8.05
CA THR A 41 8.95 8.42 8.23
C THR A 41 10.34 8.19 7.59
N ALA A 42 11.08 9.26 7.36
CA ALA A 42 12.47 9.19 6.90
C ALA A 42 13.39 8.43 7.88
N ALA A 43 13.01 8.34 9.15
CA ALA A 43 13.69 7.56 10.17
C ALA A 43 13.29 6.07 10.18
N GLY A 44 12.39 5.64 9.29
CA GLY A 44 11.94 4.25 9.23
C GLY A 44 10.91 3.87 10.30
N GLN A 45 10.15 4.83 10.81
CA GLN A 45 8.99 4.53 11.67
C GLN A 45 7.77 4.26 10.79
N LEU A 46 7.11 3.12 10.99
CA LEU A 46 5.92 2.70 10.26
C LEU A 46 4.69 2.71 11.17
N SER A 47 3.61 3.28 10.67
CA SER A 47 2.30 3.30 11.32
C SER A 47 1.22 2.95 10.29
N VAL A 48 0.21 2.17 10.67
CA VAL A 48 -0.81 1.63 9.75
C VAL A 48 -2.23 1.78 10.33
N LEU A 49 -3.17 2.23 9.49
CA LEU A 49 -4.62 2.14 9.69
C LEU A 49 -5.21 1.28 8.58
N SER A 50 -6.05 0.31 8.92
CA SER A 50 -6.66 -0.60 7.96
C SER A 50 -8.11 -0.89 8.32
N THR A 51 -8.96 -0.93 7.30
CA THR A 51 -10.34 -1.44 7.42
C THR A 51 -10.38 -2.96 7.59
N ASN A 52 -9.26 -3.66 7.38
CA ASN A 52 -9.10 -5.08 7.66
C ASN A 52 -7.95 -5.30 8.65
N ALA A 53 -8.22 -5.07 9.94
CA ALA A 53 -7.25 -5.18 11.02
C ALA A 53 -6.70 -6.62 11.16
N TYR A 54 -7.54 -7.62 10.91
CA TYR A 54 -7.14 -9.03 10.96
C TYR A 54 -6.06 -9.38 9.92
N PHE A 55 -6.18 -8.85 8.70
CA PHE A 55 -5.12 -8.98 7.70
C PHE A 55 -3.83 -8.27 8.13
N THR A 56 -3.93 -7.08 8.72
CA THR A 56 -2.76 -6.36 9.23
C THR A 56 -2.04 -7.16 10.32
N GLU A 57 -2.76 -7.69 11.30
CA GLU A 57 -2.17 -8.53 12.35
C GLU A 57 -1.46 -9.77 11.76
N TYR A 58 -2.15 -10.49 10.86
CA TYR A 58 -1.58 -11.64 10.18
C TYR A 58 -0.33 -11.29 9.37
N TYR A 59 -0.33 -10.15 8.68
CA TYR A 59 0.78 -9.69 7.86
C TYR A 59 2.05 -9.47 8.69
N PHE A 60 1.92 -8.86 9.87
CA PHE A 60 3.06 -8.61 10.75
C PHE A 60 3.50 -9.86 11.51
N ALA A 61 2.56 -10.70 11.96
CA ALA A 61 2.87 -11.97 12.61
C ALA A 61 3.71 -12.89 11.71
N ASN A 62 3.43 -12.90 10.40
CA ASN A 62 4.15 -13.69 9.41
C ASN A 62 5.34 -12.96 8.76
N LYS A 63 5.66 -11.74 9.22
CA LYS A 63 6.80 -10.93 8.76
C LYS A 63 6.81 -10.64 7.25
N TYR A 64 5.65 -10.51 6.61
CA TYR A 64 5.61 -10.23 5.16
C TYR A 64 6.22 -8.87 4.79
N TYR A 65 6.32 -7.93 5.73
CA TYR A 65 7.06 -6.68 5.57
C TYR A 65 8.51 -6.87 5.11
N MET A 66 9.12 -8.04 5.36
CA MET A 66 10.48 -8.37 4.91
C MET A 66 10.62 -8.44 3.40
N HIS A 67 9.52 -8.66 2.68
CA HIS A 67 9.48 -8.80 1.22
C HIS A 67 8.63 -7.71 0.55
N ASP A 68 7.88 -6.94 1.32
CA ASP A 68 7.01 -5.90 0.77
C ASP A 68 7.81 -4.71 0.18
N PRO A 69 7.71 -4.45 -1.13
CA PRO A 69 8.38 -3.33 -1.80
C PRO A 69 7.75 -1.96 -1.50
N HIS A 70 6.64 -1.91 -0.78
CA HIS A 70 6.09 -0.66 -0.24
C HIS A 70 6.84 -0.17 1.00
N ILE A 71 7.54 -1.08 1.70
CA ILE A 71 8.13 -0.84 3.01
C ILE A 71 9.66 -0.74 2.86
N VAL A 72 10.15 0.38 2.36
CA VAL A 72 11.57 0.59 2.04
C VAL A 72 12.02 1.99 2.46
N ASP A 73 13.32 2.23 2.42
CA ASP A 73 13.86 3.56 2.67
C ASP A 73 13.33 4.60 1.68
N LEU A 74 13.14 5.83 2.16
CA LEU A 74 12.61 6.96 1.38
C LEU A 74 13.38 7.17 0.07
N LYS A 75 14.71 6.95 0.04
CA LYS A 75 15.53 7.11 -1.17
C LYS A 75 15.17 6.11 -2.28
N ASN A 76 14.55 5.00 -1.92
CA ASN A 76 14.14 3.94 -2.83
C ASN A 76 12.66 4.07 -3.23
N MET A 77 11.95 5.08 -2.74
CA MET A 77 10.53 5.31 -2.99
C MET A 77 10.31 6.56 -3.85
N ARG A 78 9.25 6.55 -4.68
CA ARG A 78 8.81 7.72 -5.46
C ARG A 78 7.31 7.93 -5.27
N SER A 79 6.85 9.18 -5.40
CA SER A 79 5.43 9.44 -5.51
C SER A 79 4.86 8.80 -6.79
N GLY A 80 3.63 8.31 -6.74
CA GLY A 80 2.97 7.73 -7.91
C GLY A 80 1.92 6.70 -7.56
N VAL A 81 1.57 5.88 -8.55
CA VAL A 81 0.58 4.81 -8.43
C VAL A 81 1.27 3.47 -8.71
N ALA A 82 1.04 2.49 -7.85
CA ALA A 82 1.61 1.15 -7.97
C ALA A 82 0.52 0.08 -7.97
N VAL A 83 0.46 -0.73 -9.03
CA VAL A 83 -0.44 -1.89 -9.10
C VAL A 83 0.29 -3.09 -8.52
N TRP A 84 -0.32 -3.77 -7.54
CA TRP A 84 0.36 -4.82 -6.79
C TRP A 84 0.80 -5.98 -7.68
N SER A 85 -0.03 -6.38 -8.65
CA SER A 85 0.27 -7.45 -9.60
C SER A 85 1.45 -7.16 -10.54
N TYR A 86 1.98 -5.93 -10.58
CA TYR A 86 3.14 -5.57 -11.41
C TYR A 86 4.47 -5.63 -10.66
N CYS A 87 4.46 -5.97 -9.36
CA CYS A 87 5.69 -6.23 -8.63
C CYS A 87 6.30 -7.57 -9.08
N ASN A 88 7.58 -7.56 -9.46
CA ASN A 88 8.32 -8.75 -9.88
C ASN A 88 8.91 -9.57 -8.71
N ASP A 89 8.73 -9.14 -7.46
CA ASP A 89 9.23 -9.90 -6.31
C ASP A 89 8.40 -11.18 -6.11
N VAL A 90 9.06 -12.33 -6.27
CA VAL A 90 8.43 -13.65 -6.20
C VAL A 90 7.85 -13.96 -4.83
N HIS A 91 8.43 -13.45 -3.74
CA HIS A 91 7.89 -13.67 -2.39
C HIS A 91 6.65 -12.81 -2.17
N TYR A 92 6.69 -11.57 -2.64
CA TYR A 92 5.53 -10.67 -2.60
C TYR A 92 4.35 -11.26 -3.40
N GLN A 93 4.58 -11.67 -4.66
CA GLN A 93 3.53 -12.25 -5.50
C GLN A 93 3.11 -13.65 -5.03
N GLY A 94 4.08 -14.53 -4.80
CA GLY A 94 3.86 -15.96 -4.63
C GLY A 94 3.44 -16.37 -3.22
N ILE A 95 3.77 -15.57 -2.20
CA ILE A 95 3.45 -15.89 -0.80
C ILE A 95 2.44 -14.89 -0.27
N LEU A 96 2.80 -13.60 -0.17
CA LEU A 96 1.94 -12.59 0.46
C LEU A 96 0.60 -12.45 -0.29
N LEU A 97 0.62 -12.17 -1.59
CA LEU A 97 -0.63 -11.97 -2.33
C LEU A 97 -1.45 -13.27 -2.47
N TYR A 98 -0.77 -14.42 -2.55
CA TYR A 98 -1.44 -15.72 -2.55
C TYR A 98 -2.23 -15.96 -1.25
N GLU A 99 -1.61 -15.70 -0.10
CA GLU A 99 -2.26 -15.88 1.20
C GLU A 99 -3.34 -14.81 1.47
N ALA A 100 -3.08 -13.56 1.10
CA ALA A 100 -4.07 -12.48 1.13
C ALA A 100 -5.34 -12.87 0.35
N LYS A 101 -5.17 -13.45 -0.83
CA LYS A 101 -6.26 -13.96 -1.67
C LYS A 101 -7.02 -15.11 -1.01
N ARG A 102 -6.28 -16.11 -0.50
CA ARG A 102 -6.87 -17.34 0.05
C ARG A 102 -7.61 -17.11 1.37
N MET A 103 -7.05 -16.29 2.26
CA MET A 103 -7.52 -16.18 3.66
C MET A 103 -8.32 -14.91 3.94
N PHE A 104 -8.07 -13.83 3.19
CA PHE A 104 -8.64 -12.51 3.47
C PHE A 104 -9.46 -11.95 2.32
N HIS A 105 -9.65 -12.72 1.25
CA HIS A 105 -10.38 -12.30 0.06
C HIS A 105 -9.80 -11.00 -0.57
N ILE A 106 -8.47 -10.92 -0.59
CA ILE A 106 -7.70 -9.81 -1.17
C ILE A 106 -6.98 -10.32 -2.43
N GLY A 107 -7.54 -10.04 -3.61
CA GLY A 107 -7.05 -10.58 -4.88
C GLY A 107 -5.95 -9.76 -5.53
N ASN A 108 -6.17 -8.46 -5.68
CA ASN A 108 -5.22 -7.49 -6.23
C ASN A 108 -5.46 -6.13 -5.58
N GLY A 109 -4.60 -5.16 -5.85
CA GLY A 109 -4.78 -3.82 -5.33
C GLY A 109 -3.92 -2.77 -6.03
N VAL A 110 -4.15 -1.54 -5.63
CA VAL A 110 -3.41 -0.36 -6.06
C VAL A 110 -2.99 0.42 -4.83
N SER A 111 -1.79 0.99 -4.88
CA SER A 111 -1.30 1.92 -3.86
C SER A 111 -1.02 3.27 -4.50
N PHE A 112 -1.54 4.34 -3.90
CA PHE A 112 -1.16 5.72 -4.19
C PHE A 112 -0.12 6.14 -3.17
N ILE A 113 1.05 6.56 -3.64
CA ILE A 113 2.19 6.90 -2.80
C ILE A 113 2.45 8.39 -2.92
N LYS A 114 2.52 9.08 -1.78
CA LYS A 114 2.83 10.51 -1.68
C LYS A 114 4.09 10.67 -0.83
N THR A 115 5.21 10.98 -1.46
CA THR A 115 6.47 11.28 -0.79
C THR A 115 6.52 12.75 -0.34
N VAL A 116 7.04 13.00 0.85
CA VAL A 116 7.30 14.33 1.39
C VAL A 116 8.80 14.44 1.63
N ALA A 117 9.46 15.32 0.88
CA ALA A 117 10.90 15.46 0.89
C ALA A 117 11.44 15.64 2.32
N GLY A 118 12.43 14.81 2.69
CA GLY A 118 13.05 14.83 4.03
C GLY A 118 12.18 14.31 5.19
N THR A 119 10.90 14.04 4.96
CA THR A 119 9.97 13.67 6.05
C THR A 119 9.59 12.20 6.01
N GLY A 120 9.35 11.64 4.82
CA GLY A 120 8.84 10.28 4.67
C GLY A 120 7.88 10.15 3.51
N TYR A 121 6.96 9.20 3.59
CA TYR A 121 5.92 9.01 2.59
C TYR A 121 4.67 8.35 3.17
N ASP A 122 3.55 8.66 2.52
CA ASP A 122 2.24 8.11 2.81
C ASP A 122 1.82 7.14 1.70
N ILE A 123 1.15 6.06 2.08
CA ILE A 123 0.65 5.00 1.19
C ILE A 123 -0.85 4.84 1.42
N PHE A 124 -1.63 5.01 0.36
CA PHE A 124 -3.08 4.78 0.35
C PHE A 124 -3.35 3.58 -0.53
N SER A 125 -3.65 2.45 0.11
CA SER A 125 -3.76 1.15 -0.52
C SER A 125 -5.22 0.72 -0.59
N PHE A 126 -5.66 0.32 -1.78
CA PHE A 126 -7.00 -0.15 -2.07
C PHE A 126 -6.92 -1.55 -2.66
N ALA A 127 -7.65 -2.49 -2.09
CA ALA A 127 -7.65 -3.87 -2.56
C ALA A 127 -9.05 -4.29 -3.02
N VAL A 128 -9.09 -5.21 -3.98
CA VAL A 128 -10.33 -5.83 -4.47
C VAL A 128 -10.39 -7.30 -4.13
N ALA A 129 -11.61 -7.82 -4.12
CA ALA A 129 -11.88 -9.24 -4.13
C ALA A 129 -11.20 -9.97 -5.31
N PRO A 130 -10.83 -11.26 -5.14
CA PRO A 130 -10.38 -12.11 -6.24
C PRO A 130 -11.38 -12.17 -7.39
N GLY A 131 -10.88 -12.18 -8.62
CA GLY A 131 -11.71 -12.24 -9.84
C GLY A 131 -12.14 -10.88 -10.39
N ASN A 132 -11.90 -9.78 -9.67
CA ASN A 132 -12.13 -8.43 -10.18
C ASN A 132 -10.97 -7.96 -11.08
N ASN A 133 -10.88 -8.53 -12.30
CA ASN A 133 -9.82 -8.23 -13.26
C ASN A 133 -9.95 -6.84 -13.90
N ASN A 134 -11.11 -6.21 -13.79
CA ASN A 134 -11.39 -4.90 -14.39
C ASN A 134 -10.90 -3.73 -13.52
N LEU A 135 -10.33 -4.02 -12.34
CA LEU A 135 -9.85 -3.00 -11.42
C LEU A 135 -8.92 -2.01 -12.12
N ASN A 136 -7.91 -2.46 -12.85
CA ASN A 136 -6.93 -1.56 -13.46
C ASN A 136 -7.61 -0.55 -14.41
N ASN A 137 -8.45 -1.04 -15.34
CA ASN A 137 -9.17 -0.18 -16.27
C ASN A 137 -10.11 0.80 -15.54
N TYR A 138 -10.79 0.31 -14.51
CA TYR A 138 -11.73 1.12 -13.74
C TYR A 138 -11.01 2.20 -12.92
N LEU A 139 -9.85 1.87 -12.33
CA LEU A 139 -8.99 2.81 -11.61
C LEU A 139 -8.44 3.91 -12.51
N PHE A 140 -7.95 3.56 -13.70
CA PHE A 140 -7.43 4.56 -14.64
C PHE A 140 -8.49 5.59 -15.02
N ASN A 141 -9.72 5.13 -15.27
CA ASN A 141 -10.84 5.99 -15.65
C ASN A 141 -11.38 6.86 -14.50
N HIS A 142 -11.11 6.51 -13.24
CA HIS A 142 -11.65 7.21 -12.06
C HIS A 142 -10.56 7.63 -11.06
N SER A 143 -9.32 7.78 -11.53
CA SER A 143 -8.17 8.14 -10.68
C SER A 143 -8.36 9.47 -9.95
N ASN A 144 -9.07 10.42 -10.56
CA ASN A 144 -9.46 11.70 -9.95
C ASN A 144 -10.35 11.53 -8.71
N MET A 145 -11.27 10.55 -8.70
CA MET A 145 -12.14 10.28 -7.56
C MET A 145 -11.34 9.72 -6.39
N LEU A 146 -10.36 8.85 -6.66
CA LEU A 146 -9.49 8.31 -5.61
C LEU A 146 -8.59 9.38 -5.02
N SER A 147 -8.06 10.29 -5.83
CA SER A 147 -7.30 11.45 -5.33
C SER A 147 -8.15 12.33 -4.40
N LYS A 148 -9.40 12.63 -4.78
CA LYS A 148 -10.34 13.37 -3.92
C LYS A 148 -10.70 12.60 -2.64
N PHE A 149 -10.88 11.28 -2.74
CA PHE A 149 -11.09 10.45 -1.56
C PHE A 149 -9.89 10.49 -0.62
N ILE A 150 -8.65 10.45 -1.14
CA ILE A 150 -7.44 10.54 -0.32
C ILE A 150 -7.41 11.88 0.45
N GLU A 151 -7.76 12.99 -0.19
CA GLU A 151 -7.87 14.29 0.49
C GLU A 151 -8.94 14.25 1.58
N TYR A 152 -10.12 13.74 1.25
CA TYR A 152 -11.22 13.56 2.20
C TYR A 152 -10.82 12.70 3.40
N PHE A 153 -10.21 11.53 3.16
CA PHE A 153 -9.75 10.63 4.21
C PHE A 153 -8.72 11.32 5.11
N THR A 154 -7.76 12.04 4.53
CA THR A 154 -6.72 12.75 5.29
C THR A 154 -7.32 13.79 6.22
N TYR A 155 -8.35 14.51 5.76
CA TYR A 155 -9.10 15.47 6.58
C TYR A 155 -9.97 14.78 7.64
N ALA A 156 -10.79 13.81 7.24
CA ALA A 156 -11.75 13.15 8.13
C ALA A 156 -11.07 12.28 9.20
N ALA A 157 -9.91 11.67 8.89
CA ALA A 157 -9.16 10.81 9.78
C ALA A 157 -7.98 11.54 10.46
N GLU A 158 -7.92 12.88 10.45
CA GLU A 158 -6.78 13.65 10.99
C GLU A 158 -6.38 13.21 12.41
N ASN A 159 -7.36 13.14 13.32
CA ASN A 159 -7.12 12.73 14.70
C ASN A 159 -6.61 11.29 14.80
N LEU A 160 -7.15 10.39 13.98
CA LEU A 160 -6.74 8.98 13.93
C LEU A 160 -5.32 8.85 13.40
N ILE A 161 -4.95 9.66 12.39
CA ILE A 161 -3.60 9.71 11.83
C ILE A 161 -2.60 10.21 12.87
N ILE A 162 -2.97 11.23 13.66
CA ILE A 162 -2.14 11.74 14.76
C ILE A 162 -1.92 10.64 15.82
N GLU A 163 -2.99 9.99 16.27
CA GLU A 163 -2.88 8.91 17.26
C GLU A 163 -2.09 7.71 16.71
N MET A 164 -2.27 7.38 15.43
CA MET A 164 -1.55 6.31 14.74
C MET A 164 -0.04 6.48 14.76
N GLN A 165 0.46 7.72 14.76
CA GLN A 165 1.89 7.98 14.86
C GLN A 165 2.45 7.69 16.27
N THR A 166 1.62 7.67 17.31
CA THR A 166 2.06 7.39 18.69
C THR A 166 2.37 5.92 18.95
N VAL A 167 1.88 5.02 18.08
CA VAL A 167 2.10 3.56 18.15
C VAL A 167 2.96 3.06 16.98
N ALA A 168 3.71 3.95 16.34
CA ALA A 168 4.59 3.58 15.24
C ALA A 168 5.66 2.56 15.66
N ILE A 169 6.03 1.67 14.76
CA ILE A 169 7.10 0.69 14.95
C ILE A 169 8.34 1.06 14.14
N ASP A 170 9.52 0.71 14.64
CA ASP A 170 10.77 0.89 13.90
C ASP A 170 10.94 -0.20 12.84
N ILE A 171 10.37 0.03 11.65
CA ILE A 171 10.44 -0.94 10.56
C ILE A 171 11.84 -1.02 9.95
N ALA A 172 12.64 0.06 10.06
CA ALA A 172 14.03 0.04 9.64
C ALA A 172 14.86 -0.93 10.50
N LEU A 173 14.64 -0.93 11.83
CA LEU A 173 15.25 -1.89 12.75
C LEU A 173 14.79 -3.31 12.44
N LEU A 174 13.49 -3.53 12.28
CA LEU A 174 12.92 -4.86 12.04
C LEU A 174 13.36 -5.48 10.71
N LYS A 175 13.49 -4.67 9.65
CA LYS A 175 13.88 -5.12 8.30
C LYS A 175 15.39 -5.03 8.06
N GLY A 176 16.11 -4.28 8.89
CA GLY A 176 17.56 -4.14 8.86
C GLY A 176 18.08 -3.64 7.52
N LYS A 177 19.17 -4.24 7.03
CA LYS A 177 19.81 -3.86 5.75
C LYS A 177 18.85 -3.87 4.56
N LYS A 178 17.84 -4.76 4.56
CA LYS A 178 16.86 -4.85 3.46
C LYS A 178 16.03 -3.58 3.33
N PHE A 179 15.74 -2.85 4.41
CA PHE A 179 14.99 -1.59 4.33
C PHE A 179 15.69 -0.59 3.39
N TYR A 180 17.00 -0.45 3.54
CA TYR A 180 17.82 0.50 2.80
C TYR A 180 18.23 0.04 1.39
N GLN A 181 18.13 -1.26 1.11
CA GLN A 181 18.65 -1.88 -0.12
C GLN A 181 17.54 -2.36 -1.06
N GLN A 182 16.37 -2.69 -0.54
CA GLN A 182 15.27 -3.19 -1.35
C GLN A 182 14.73 -2.09 -2.28
N PRO A 183 14.55 -2.37 -3.59
CA PRO A 183 13.89 -1.45 -4.50
C PRO A 183 12.44 -1.20 -4.09
N GLY A 184 12.00 0.07 -4.11
CA GLY A 184 10.60 0.41 -3.89
C GLY A 184 9.71 0.04 -5.07
N ILE A 185 8.42 -0.17 -4.77
CA ILE A 185 7.45 -0.66 -5.76
C ILE A 185 7.29 0.26 -6.98
N THR A 186 7.44 1.58 -6.80
CA THR A 186 7.26 2.57 -7.87
C THR A 186 8.41 2.61 -8.87
N ASN A 187 9.59 2.09 -8.52
CA ASN A 187 10.71 1.98 -9.44
C ASN A 187 10.53 0.87 -10.49
N ILE A 188 9.51 0.01 -10.31
CA ILE A 188 9.24 -1.14 -11.19
C ILE A 188 8.36 -0.73 -12.38
N VAL A 189 7.60 0.37 -12.28
CA VAL A 189 6.49 0.68 -13.21
C VAL A 189 6.90 1.56 -14.41
N MET A 190 7.96 2.38 -14.32
CA MET A 190 8.32 3.32 -15.41
C MET A 190 9.52 2.92 -16.27
N ASN A 191 10.15 1.75 -16.03
CA ASN A 191 11.26 1.28 -16.87
C ASN A 191 10.81 0.47 -18.11
N ARG A 192 9.50 0.37 -18.40
CA ARG A 192 9.04 0.12 -19.79
C ARG A 192 9.19 1.43 -20.55
N THR A 193 10.44 1.70 -20.90
CA THR A 193 10.87 2.87 -21.67
C THR A 193 10.10 3.01 -22.97
N GLU A 194 9.91 4.27 -23.37
CA GLU A 194 9.41 4.80 -24.65
C GLU A 194 9.97 4.13 -25.94
N LYS A 195 10.93 3.21 -25.82
CA LYS A 195 11.45 2.39 -26.93
C LYS A 195 10.44 1.40 -27.52
N ASP A 196 9.40 1.02 -26.78
CA ASP A 196 8.41 0.06 -27.28
C ASP A 196 7.27 0.72 -28.08
N PHE A 197 7.28 2.06 -28.23
CA PHE A 197 6.26 2.82 -28.96
C PHE A 197 6.80 3.59 -30.19
N SER A 198 8.05 3.37 -30.61
CA SER A 198 8.43 3.76 -31.96
C SER A 198 7.73 2.80 -32.94
N CYS A 199 6.58 3.23 -33.46
CA CYS A 199 6.07 2.69 -34.71
C CYS A 199 7.20 2.80 -35.72
N GLU A 200 7.76 1.67 -36.14
CA GLU A 200 8.56 1.63 -37.36
C GLU A 200 7.69 2.23 -38.47
N GLU A 201 8.15 3.34 -39.05
CA GLU A 201 7.58 3.90 -40.26
C GLU A 201 7.58 2.79 -41.31
N VAL A 202 6.39 2.26 -41.60
CA VAL A 202 6.17 1.39 -42.74
C VAL A 202 6.39 2.26 -43.98
N ASN A 203 7.62 2.27 -44.48
CA ASN A 203 7.93 2.80 -45.80
C ASN A 203 7.23 1.92 -46.84
N SER A 204 6.05 2.36 -47.27
CA SER A 204 5.34 1.82 -48.43
C SER A 204 6.13 2.13 -49.71
N ILE A 205 6.44 1.06 -50.45
CA ILE A 205 6.90 1.06 -51.86
C ILE A 205 5.69 1.27 -52.77
#